data_AF-A0A504J038-F1
#
_entry.id   AF-A0A504J038-F1
#
_cell.length_a   1.000
_cell.length_b   1.000
_cell.length_c   1.000
_cell.angle_alpha   90.00
_cell.angle_beta   90.00
_cell.angle_gamma   90.00
#
_symmetry.space_group_name_H-M   'P 1'
#
loop_
_entity.id
_entity.type
_entity.pdbx_description
1 polymer ?
#
loop_
_entity_poly.entity_id
_entity_poly.type
_entity_poly.pdbx_seq_one_letter_code
_entity_poly.pdbx_strand_id
1 'polypeptide(L)'
;MKRSIIIKVLSGLLNILTCLIGTLVVLSFQDWFGSNDIYPLLFWTIPLSTGLVVSGKNILTLFRTQNRILRLLLIILTAILIPFAFVYLVSMFLGSWINAFSLPIFHLWIVGTFVQLLFLDLFLLKIIKKIKPIKTLLKIVILPITIILTIIGMHMISFLNAYLTRPEPETFLIPDNYAGKIRIVYGEECGVNPLIENGRRVLQIPNSGLLIIKPKFKAGIIDHEYYFVDSNGNRTIANRNNGYEDQSRGVQLSGSGSIGGAMPDGSSSSESPLAIHFTDFYVHSGSSNEFTNKEYTAQEKRIDSLTRASVKDYRKKQKAQ
;
A
#
# COMPACT_ATOMS: atom_id res chain seq x y z
N MET A 1 -8.66 11.83 -40.09
CA MET A 1 -8.90 11.57 -38.65
C MET A 1 -7.98 10.48 -38.07
N LYS A 2 -7.92 9.28 -38.67
CA LYS A 2 -7.09 8.14 -38.21
C LYS A 2 -5.62 8.50 -37.92
N ARG A 3 -4.93 9.19 -38.83
CA ARG A 3 -3.51 9.59 -38.68
C ARG A 3 -3.23 10.42 -37.41
N SER A 4 -4.14 11.32 -37.02
CA SER A 4 -3.98 12.16 -35.84
C SER A 4 -4.06 11.35 -34.54
N ILE A 5 -4.93 10.35 -34.50
CA ILE A 5 -5.07 9.46 -33.34
C ILE A 5 -3.81 8.62 -33.18
N ILE A 6 -3.29 8.05 -34.27
CA ILE A 6 -2.06 7.24 -34.26
C ILE A 6 -0.87 8.06 -33.74
N ILE A 7 -0.69 9.29 -34.22
CA ILE A 7 0.40 10.18 -33.76
C ILE A 7 0.28 10.44 -32.25
N LYS A 8 -0.93 10.68 -31.75
CA LYS A 8 -1.16 10.91 -30.32
C LYS A 8 -0.86 9.67 -29.49
N VAL A 9 -1.34 8.49 -29.88
CA VAL A 9 -1.06 7.25 -29.16
C VAL A 9 0.44 6.96 -29.14
N LEU A 10 1.10 7.12 -30.29
CA LEU A 10 2.54 6.93 -30.41
C LEU A 10 3.34 7.90 -29.53
N SER A 11 2.90 9.15 -29.40
CA SER A 11 3.55 10.11 -28.50
C SER A 11 3.44 9.68 -27.03
N GLY A 12 2.30 9.10 -26.64
CA GLY A 12 2.13 8.57 -25.28
C GLY A 12 3.02 7.36 -24.99
N LEU A 13 3.10 6.43 -25.95
CA LEU A 13 4.02 5.28 -25.85
C LEU A 13 5.48 5.73 -25.78
N LEU A 14 5.86 6.75 -26.54
CA LEU A 14 7.21 7.31 -26.53
C LEU A 14 7.57 7.90 -25.17
N ASN A 15 6.63 8.57 -24.48
CA ASN A 15 6.84 9.04 -23.09
C ASN A 15 7.16 7.86 -22.16
N ILE A 16 6.31 6.84 -22.16
CA ILE A 16 6.43 5.67 -21.28
C ILE A 16 7.76 4.95 -21.55
N LEU A 17 8.10 4.73 -22.82
CA LEU A 17 9.35 4.08 -23.21
C LEU A 17 10.58 4.91 -22.79
N THR A 18 10.52 6.23 -22.93
CA THR A 18 11.61 7.13 -22.51
C THR A 18 11.84 7.04 -21.01
N CYS A 19 10.77 7.08 -20.20
CA CYS A 19 10.86 6.90 -18.76
C CYS A 19 11.43 5.53 -18.40
N LEU A 20 10.95 4.45 -19.03
CA LEU A 20 11.40 3.09 -18.75
C LEU A 20 12.89 2.88 -19.09
N ILE A 21 13.34 3.37 -20.25
CA ILE A 21 14.76 3.31 -20.62
C ILE A 21 15.60 4.08 -19.60
N GLY A 22 15.20 5.29 -19.24
CA GLY A 22 15.89 6.09 -18.23
C GLY A 22 15.98 5.38 -16.88
N THR A 23 14.91 4.70 -16.46
CA THR A 23 14.90 3.88 -15.24
C THR A 23 15.86 2.70 -15.32
N LEU A 24 15.85 1.95 -16.42
CA LEU A 24 16.77 0.82 -16.61
C LEU A 24 18.23 1.28 -16.55
N VAL A 25 18.53 2.45 -17.13
CA VAL A 25 19.86 3.07 -17.04
C VAL A 25 20.20 3.41 -15.58
N VAL A 26 19.32 4.11 -14.85
CA VAL A 26 19.54 4.44 -13.43
C VAL A 26 19.75 3.19 -12.58
N LEU A 27 18.90 2.18 -12.74
CA LEU A 27 19.02 0.91 -12.01
C LEU A 27 20.31 0.18 -12.32
N SER A 28 20.77 0.22 -13.58
CA SER A 28 22.04 -0.40 -13.94
C SER A 28 23.25 0.24 -13.25
N PHE A 29 23.16 1.53 -12.89
CA PHE A 29 24.18 2.23 -12.10
C PHE A 29 24.03 2.04 -10.58
N GLN A 30 22.97 1.38 -10.13
CA GLN A 30 22.63 1.20 -8.72
C GLN A 30 22.55 -0.27 -8.32
N ASP A 31 23.18 -1.17 -9.07
CA ASP A 31 23.10 -2.62 -8.86
C ASP A 31 21.65 -3.13 -8.70
N TRP A 32 20.73 -2.53 -9.47
CA TRP A 32 19.29 -2.79 -9.44
C TRP A 32 18.58 -2.46 -8.11
N PHE A 33 19.22 -1.72 -7.21
CA PHE A 33 18.57 -1.19 -6.02
C PHE A 33 17.37 -0.32 -6.40
N GLY A 34 16.19 -0.61 -5.83
CA GLY A 34 14.96 0.11 -6.16
C GLY A 34 14.22 -0.43 -7.39
N SER A 35 14.55 -1.62 -7.90
CA SER A 35 13.82 -2.23 -9.04
C SER A 35 12.31 -2.38 -8.79
N ASN A 36 11.88 -2.50 -7.52
CA ASN A 36 10.46 -2.55 -7.15
C ASN A 36 9.72 -1.24 -7.45
N ASP A 37 10.43 -0.11 -7.60
CA ASP A 37 9.85 1.19 -7.93
C ASP A 37 9.49 1.34 -9.42
N ILE A 38 9.85 0.37 -10.27
CA ILE A 38 9.44 0.36 -11.69
C ILE A 38 7.91 0.35 -11.80
N TYR A 39 7.23 -0.45 -10.98
CA TYR A 39 5.77 -0.57 -11.01
C TYR A 39 5.07 0.75 -10.67
N PRO A 40 5.35 1.42 -9.53
CA PRO A 40 4.72 2.69 -9.24
C PRO A 40 5.14 3.80 -10.23
N LEU A 41 6.36 3.78 -10.76
CA LEU A 41 6.75 4.68 -11.84
C LEU A 41 5.83 4.51 -13.06
N LEU A 42 5.67 3.29 -13.55
CA LEU A 42 4.81 3.01 -14.71
C LEU A 42 3.36 3.38 -14.44
N PHE A 43 2.86 3.02 -13.24
CA PHE A 43 1.51 3.35 -12.79
C PHE A 43 1.22 4.84 -12.90
N TRP A 44 2.13 5.72 -12.48
CA TRP A 44 1.93 7.17 -12.54
C TRP A 44 2.29 7.80 -13.89
N THR A 45 3.21 7.20 -14.64
CA THR A 45 3.59 7.67 -15.97
C THR A 45 2.45 7.49 -16.99
N ILE A 46 1.65 6.41 -16.87
CA ILE A 46 0.54 6.12 -17.78
C ILE A 46 -0.54 7.24 -17.76
N PRO A 47 -1.09 7.66 -16.60
CA PRO A 47 -2.02 8.78 -16.51
C PRO A 47 -1.45 10.09 -17.02
N LEU A 48 -0.21 10.42 -16.63
CA LEU A 48 0.48 11.63 -17.10
C LEU A 48 0.58 11.65 -18.63
N SER A 49 1.11 10.57 -19.20
CA SER A 49 1.25 10.39 -20.65
C SER A 49 -0.09 10.45 -21.37
N THR A 50 -1.11 9.76 -20.86
CA THR A 50 -2.47 9.74 -21.43
C THR A 50 -3.11 11.12 -21.40
N GLY A 51 -2.97 11.85 -20.29
CA GLY A 51 -3.43 13.23 -20.19
C GLY A 51 -2.79 14.14 -21.25
N LEU A 52 -1.50 13.93 -21.56
CA LEU A 52 -0.78 14.65 -22.63
C LEU A 52 -1.16 14.20 -24.04
N VAL A 53 -1.49 12.93 -24.28
CA VAL A 53 -2.05 12.43 -25.56
C VAL A 53 -3.32 13.22 -25.92
N VAL A 54 -4.14 13.54 -24.92
CA VAL A 54 -5.40 14.28 -25.12
C VAL A 54 -5.16 15.79 -25.17
N SER A 55 -4.44 16.35 -24.20
CA SER A 55 -4.29 17.79 -23.98
C SER A 55 -3.08 18.43 -24.68
N GLY A 56 -2.02 17.68 -24.96
CA GLY A 56 -0.71 18.18 -25.41
C GLY A 56 -0.77 19.03 -26.68
N LYS A 57 -1.60 18.64 -27.65
CA LYS A 57 -1.89 19.48 -28.83
C LYS A 57 -2.37 20.88 -28.43
N ASN A 58 -3.32 20.95 -27.50
CA ASN A 58 -3.93 22.21 -27.10
C ASN A 58 -2.93 23.08 -26.34
N ILE A 59 -2.10 22.46 -25.50
CA ILE A 59 -0.97 23.12 -24.82
C ILE A 59 -0.03 23.75 -25.86
N LEU A 60 0.43 22.97 -26.85
CA LEU A 60 1.33 23.47 -27.89
C LEU A 60 0.72 24.56 -28.77
N THR A 61 -0.61 24.57 -28.97
CA THR A 61 -1.28 25.67 -29.71
C THR A 61 -1.30 27.01 -28.98
N LEU A 62 -1.00 27.02 -27.67
CA LEU A 62 -0.81 28.27 -26.92
C LEU A 62 0.49 28.98 -27.34
N PHE A 63 1.47 28.24 -27.86
CA PHE A 63 2.74 28.80 -28.33
C PHE A 63 2.56 29.42 -29.72
N ARG A 64 2.00 30.63 -29.79
CA ARG A 64 1.76 31.37 -31.05
C ARG A 64 3.03 31.98 -31.67
N THR A 65 4.18 31.34 -31.48
CA THR A 65 5.46 31.82 -32.00
C THR A 65 5.87 31.07 -33.28
N GLN A 66 6.37 31.82 -34.26
CA GLN A 66 7.03 31.26 -35.45
C GLN A 66 8.51 30.96 -35.19
N ASN A 67 9.12 31.58 -34.17
CA ASN A 67 10.52 31.35 -33.82
C ASN A 67 10.70 29.97 -33.20
N ARG A 68 11.46 29.10 -33.89
CA ARG A 68 11.71 27.70 -33.47
C ARG A 68 12.43 27.61 -32.13
N ILE A 69 13.36 28.52 -31.83
CA ILE A 69 14.13 28.52 -30.58
C ILE A 69 13.19 28.85 -29.41
N LEU A 70 12.42 29.94 -29.55
CA LEU A 70 11.45 30.32 -28.52
C LEU A 70 10.41 29.21 -28.28
N ARG A 71 9.97 28.55 -29.36
CA ARG A 71 9.05 27.40 -29.27
C ARG A 71 9.64 26.23 -28.48
N LEU A 72 10.91 25.89 -28.74
CA LEU A 72 11.61 24.84 -28.02
C LEU A 72 11.77 25.19 -26.52
N LEU A 73 12.14 26.44 -26.21
CA LEU A 73 12.23 26.91 -24.82
C LEU A 73 10.88 26.80 -24.09
N LEU A 74 9.78 27.17 -24.75
CA LEU A 74 8.43 27.02 -24.20
C LEU A 74 8.06 25.54 -23.95
N ILE A 75 8.47 24.63 -24.85
CA ILE A 75 8.29 23.18 -24.66
C ILE A 75 9.09 22.69 -23.45
N ILE A 76 10.36 23.09 -23.31
CA ILE A 76 11.21 22.74 -22.16
C ILE A 76 10.58 23.22 -20.86
N LEU A 77 10.21 24.52 -20.79
CA LEU A 77 9.56 25.09 -19.60
C LEU A 77 8.29 24.33 -19.24
N THR A 78 7.46 24.02 -20.23
CA THR A 78 6.20 23.29 -20.03
C THR A 78 6.45 21.85 -19.58
N ALA A 79 7.49 21.20 -20.11
CA ALA A 79 7.89 19.86 -19.70
C ALA A 79 8.42 19.79 -18.27
N ILE A 80 8.86 20.90 -17.69
CA ILE A 80 9.21 21.02 -16.27
C ILE A 80 7.96 21.28 -15.43
N LEU A 81 7.11 22.22 -15.85
CA LEU A 81 5.93 22.64 -15.09
C LEU A 81 4.86 21.55 -14.99
N ILE A 82 4.67 20.74 -16.03
CA ILE A 82 3.63 19.70 -16.06
C ILE A 82 3.89 18.60 -15.02
N PRO A 83 5.06 17.94 -14.98
CA PRO A 83 5.38 16.99 -13.91
C PRO A 83 5.30 17.61 -12.52
N PHE A 84 5.70 18.88 -12.36
CA PHE A 84 5.61 19.57 -11.06
C PHE A 84 4.16 19.73 -10.61
N ALA A 85 3.29 20.21 -11.49
CA ALA A 85 1.85 20.30 -11.24
C ALA A 85 1.23 18.91 -11.01
N PHE A 86 1.69 17.89 -11.73
CA PHE A 86 1.24 16.51 -11.58
C PHE A 86 1.56 15.96 -10.18
N VAL A 87 2.81 16.10 -9.72
CA VAL A 87 3.24 15.72 -8.36
C VAL A 87 2.41 16.45 -7.31
N TYR A 88 2.25 17.77 -7.45
CA TYR A 88 1.47 18.57 -6.51
C TYR A 88 0.02 18.10 -6.44
N LEU A 89 -0.64 17.90 -7.59
CA LEU A 89 -2.02 17.40 -7.64
C LEU A 89 -2.16 16.05 -6.96
N VAL A 90 -1.28 15.08 -7.26
CA VAL A 90 -1.32 13.77 -6.61
C VAL A 90 -1.07 13.89 -5.10
N SER A 91 -0.14 14.76 -4.68
CA SER A 91 0.14 15.03 -3.26
C SER A 91 -1.05 15.63 -2.51
N MET A 92 -1.91 16.41 -3.18
CA MET A 92 -3.13 16.96 -2.55
C MET A 92 -4.13 15.86 -2.16
N PHE A 93 -4.15 14.75 -2.90
CA PHE A 93 -5.07 13.63 -2.65
C PHE A 93 -4.45 12.52 -1.79
N LEU A 94 -3.16 12.22 -1.98
CA LEU A 94 -2.46 11.12 -1.30
C LEU A 94 -1.57 11.57 -0.14
N GLY A 95 -1.40 12.88 0.06
CA GLY A 95 -0.49 13.44 1.04
C GLY A 95 0.98 13.16 0.73
N SER A 96 1.79 13.03 1.78
CA SER A 96 3.24 12.84 1.70
C SER A 96 3.70 11.49 1.12
N TRP A 97 2.76 10.56 0.85
CA TRP A 97 3.07 9.22 0.31
C TRP A 97 3.76 9.26 -1.06
N ILE A 98 3.66 10.37 -1.80
CA ILE A 98 4.29 10.51 -3.12
C ILE A 98 5.82 10.71 -3.06
N ASN A 99 6.39 11.02 -1.90
CA ASN A 99 7.83 11.31 -1.77
C ASN A 99 8.70 10.08 -1.45
N ALA A 100 8.12 8.87 -1.45
CA ALA A 100 8.79 7.65 -0.97
C ALA A 100 9.55 6.87 -2.06
N PHE A 101 9.84 7.47 -3.22
CA PHE A 101 10.52 6.76 -4.32
C PHE A 101 12.04 6.82 -4.19
N SER A 102 12.72 5.69 -4.39
CA SER A 102 14.18 5.60 -4.45
C SER A 102 14.75 6.06 -5.80
N LEU A 103 13.91 6.10 -6.84
CA LEU A 103 14.26 6.56 -8.19
C LEU A 103 14.08 8.08 -8.36
N PRO A 104 14.86 8.74 -9.23
CA PRO A 104 14.68 10.15 -9.58
C PRO A 104 13.48 10.36 -10.53
N ILE A 105 12.30 9.86 -10.15
CA ILE A 105 11.06 9.81 -10.96
C ILE A 105 10.72 11.15 -11.60
N PHE A 106 10.89 12.23 -10.84
CA PHE A 106 10.61 13.58 -11.32
C PHE A 106 11.41 13.95 -12.57
N HIS A 107 12.71 13.64 -12.60
CA HIS A 107 13.58 13.92 -13.75
C HIS A 107 13.17 13.08 -14.96
N LEU A 108 12.80 11.81 -14.74
CA LEU A 108 12.32 10.93 -15.81
C LEU A 108 11.04 11.48 -16.45
N TRP A 109 10.10 11.97 -15.64
CA TRP A 109 8.88 12.60 -16.16
C TRP A 109 9.13 13.88 -16.93
N ILE A 110 10.11 14.70 -16.52
CA ILE A 110 10.51 15.88 -17.29
C ILE A 110 11.00 15.47 -18.68
N VAL A 111 11.91 14.50 -18.75
CA VAL A 111 12.47 14.00 -20.02
C VAL A 111 11.39 13.35 -20.88
N GLY A 112 10.56 12.48 -20.31
CA GLY A 112 9.44 11.83 -21.02
C GLY A 112 8.41 12.84 -21.55
N THR A 113 8.04 13.83 -20.74
CA THR A 113 7.13 14.92 -21.14
C THR A 113 7.73 15.77 -22.26
N PHE A 114 9.02 16.12 -22.15
CA PHE A 114 9.74 16.85 -23.18
C PHE A 114 9.71 16.11 -24.52
N VAL A 115 10.09 14.83 -24.52
CA VAL A 115 10.09 13.99 -25.72
C VAL A 115 8.70 13.87 -26.33
N GLN A 116 7.66 13.68 -25.52
CA GLN A 116 6.27 13.59 -25.99
C GLN A 116 5.77 14.89 -26.61
N LEU A 117 6.02 16.04 -25.96
CA LEU A 117 5.61 17.35 -26.45
C LEU A 117 6.37 17.71 -27.72
N LEU A 118 7.68 17.45 -27.79
CA LEU A 118 8.49 17.65 -28.98
C LEU A 118 7.97 16.79 -30.15
N PHE A 119 7.65 15.53 -29.90
CA PHE A 119 7.07 14.64 -30.91
C PHE A 119 5.72 15.17 -31.44
N LEU A 120 4.82 15.58 -30.53
CA LEU A 120 3.53 16.18 -30.93
C LEU A 120 3.73 17.47 -31.72
N ASP A 121 4.72 18.29 -31.36
CA ASP A 121 5.05 19.53 -32.05
C ASP A 121 5.46 19.28 -33.50
N LEU A 122 6.39 18.33 -33.70
CA LEU A 122 6.95 17.99 -34.99
C LEU A 122 5.92 17.38 -35.96
N PHE A 123 5.06 16.49 -35.46
CA PHE A 123 4.20 15.66 -36.31
C PHE A 123 2.74 16.15 -36.39
N LEU A 124 2.24 16.86 -35.39
CA LEU A 124 0.80 17.15 -35.30
C LEU A 124 0.46 18.61 -35.66
N LEU A 125 1.36 19.57 -35.43
CA LEU A 125 1.06 20.99 -35.65
C LEU A 125 1.12 21.44 -37.10
N LYS A 126 1.88 20.74 -37.96
CA LYS A 126 1.89 20.97 -39.42
C LYS A 126 0.51 20.79 -40.07
N ILE A 127 -0.43 20.14 -39.38
CA ILE A 127 -1.74 19.75 -39.92
C ILE A 127 -2.83 20.82 -39.67
N ILE A 128 -2.57 21.88 -38.90
CA ILE A 128 -3.66 22.67 -38.30
C ILE A 128 -3.61 24.15 -38.72
N LYS A 129 -4.66 24.61 -39.43
CA LYS A 129 -5.00 26.02 -39.64
C LYS A 129 -6.07 26.47 -38.62
N LYS A 130 -5.87 27.65 -38.02
CA LYS A 130 -6.80 28.46 -37.16
C LYS A 130 -7.67 27.68 -36.14
N ILE A 131 -7.26 27.65 -34.87
CA ILE A 131 -8.08 27.18 -33.73
C ILE A 131 -8.56 28.37 -32.88
N LYS A 132 -9.83 28.33 -32.41
CA LYS A 132 -10.40 29.32 -31.47
C LYS A 132 -9.93 29.03 -30.01
N PRO A 133 -9.48 30.04 -29.26
CA PRO A 133 -8.80 29.86 -27.95
C PRO A 133 -9.69 29.26 -26.85
N ILE A 134 -10.97 29.62 -26.77
CA ILE A 134 -11.85 29.18 -25.66
C ILE A 134 -12.09 27.66 -25.63
N LYS A 135 -12.19 27.04 -26.82
CA LYS A 135 -12.31 25.56 -26.95
C LYS A 135 -11.01 24.82 -26.63
N THR A 136 -9.90 25.56 -26.52
CA THR A 136 -8.56 25.03 -26.22
C THR A 136 -8.36 24.91 -24.72
N LEU A 137 -8.84 25.90 -23.95
CA LEU A 137 -8.75 25.92 -22.48
C LEU A 137 -9.49 24.77 -21.82
N LEU A 138 -10.74 24.48 -22.24
CA LEU A 138 -11.53 23.36 -21.71
C LEU A 138 -10.85 22.00 -21.87
N LYS A 139 -10.02 21.82 -22.91
CA LYS A 139 -9.31 20.57 -23.15
C LYS A 139 -8.03 20.42 -22.34
N ILE A 140 -7.53 21.51 -21.74
CA ILE A 140 -6.39 21.46 -20.81
C ILE A 140 -6.85 20.90 -19.46
N VAL A 141 -8.10 21.16 -19.06
CA VAL A 141 -8.74 20.59 -17.86
C VAL A 141 -8.85 19.06 -17.92
N ILE A 142 -8.70 18.44 -19.08
CA ILE A 142 -8.69 16.98 -19.19
C ILE A 142 -7.50 16.36 -18.44
N LEU A 143 -6.35 17.03 -18.38
CA LEU A 143 -5.18 16.53 -17.65
C LEU A 143 -5.46 16.31 -16.15
N PRO A 144 -5.96 17.28 -15.36
CA PRO A 144 -6.31 17.03 -13.97
C PRO A 144 -7.47 16.02 -13.82
N ILE A 145 -8.43 15.99 -14.76
CA ILE A 145 -9.50 14.97 -14.74
C ILE A 145 -8.93 13.56 -14.87
N THR A 146 -7.97 13.32 -15.76
CA THR A 146 -7.34 11.99 -15.89
C THR A 146 -6.65 11.54 -14.61
N ILE A 147 -6.08 12.47 -13.83
CA ILE A 147 -5.48 12.18 -12.52
C ILE A 147 -6.55 11.79 -11.51
N ILE A 148 -7.61 12.61 -11.39
CA ILE A 148 -8.72 12.34 -10.46
C ILE A 148 -9.34 10.98 -10.74
N LEU A 149 -9.60 10.66 -12.01
CA LEU A 149 -10.14 9.36 -12.40
C LEU A 149 -9.19 8.20 -12.07
N THR A 150 -7.88 8.39 -12.21
CA THR A 150 -6.88 7.39 -11.82
C THR A 150 -6.91 7.14 -10.32
N ILE A 151 -6.98 8.19 -9.51
CA ILE A 151 -7.02 8.08 -8.05
C ILE A 151 -8.31 7.38 -7.60
N ILE A 152 -9.46 7.76 -8.16
CA ILE A 152 -10.74 7.09 -7.89
C ILE A 152 -10.65 5.60 -8.27
N GLY A 153 -10.11 5.29 -9.45
CA GLY A 153 -9.92 3.91 -9.91
C GLY A 153 -9.00 3.11 -8.98
N MET A 154 -7.90 3.71 -8.51
CA MET A 154 -6.99 3.10 -7.55
C MET A 154 -7.69 2.76 -6.23
N HIS A 155 -8.44 3.70 -5.66
CA HIS A 155 -9.21 3.44 -4.43
C HIS A 155 -10.29 2.39 -4.65
N MET A 156 -10.99 2.41 -5.79
CA MET A 156 -12.00 1.40 -6.12
C MET A 156 -11.37 0.00 -6.22
N ILE A 157 -10.25 -0.15 -6.94
CA ILE A 157 -9.52 -1.42 -7.06
C ILE A 157 -8.99 -1.87 -5.69
N SER A 158 -8.42 -0.95 -4.91
CA SER A 158 -7.94 -1.25 -3.55
C SER A 158 -9.06 -1.73 -2.63
N PHE A 159 -10.22 -1.08 -2.68
CA PHE A 159 -11.40 -1.46 -1.90
C PHE A 159 -11.94 -2.82 -2.34
N LEU A 160 -12.06 -3.03 -3.65
CA LEU A 160 -12.50 -4.31 -4.22
C LEU A 160 -11.54 -5.44 -3.82
N ASN A 161 -10.23 -5.20 -3.93
CA ASN A 161 -9.23 -6.17 -3.51
C ASN A 161 -9.37 -6.49 -2.01
N ALA A 162 -9.46 -5.46 -1.14
CA ALA A 162 -9.65 -5.66 0.29
C ALA A 162 -10.94 -6.43 0.63
N TYR A 163 -12.01 -6.25 -0.15
CA TYR A 163 -13.25 -6.98 -0.01
C TYR A 163 -13.11 -8.45 -0.45
N LEU A 164 -12.46 -8.70 -1.60
CA LEU A 164 -12.28 -10.05 -2.16
C LEU A 164 -11.24 -10.88 -1.38
N THR A 165 -10.24 -10.25 -0.79
CA THR A 165 -9.17 -10.91 -0.03
C THR A 165 -9.38 -10.86 1.48
N ARG A 166 -10.59 -10.53 1.95
CA ARG A 166 -10.89 -10.44 3.38
C ARG A 166 -10.56 -11.76 4.11
N PRO A 167 -10.02 -11.70 5.34
CA PRO A 167 -9.84 -12.88 6.17
C PRO A 167 -11.17 -13.57 6.48
N GLU A 168 -11.10 -14.85 6.85
CA GLU A 168 -12.25 -15.55 7.41
C GLU A 168 -12.66 -14.87 8.72
N PRO A 169 -13.97 -14.78 9.03
CA PRO A 169 -14.43 -14.23 10.29
C PRO A 169 -13.93 -15.08 11.46
N GLU A 170 -13.50 -14.41 12.54
CA GLU A 170 -12.89 -15.06 13.70
C GLU A 170 -13.71 -14.77 14.97
N THR A 171 -13.83 -15.77 15.83
CA THR A 171 -14.47 -15.70 17.15
C THR A 171 -13.46 -16.12 18.20
N PHE A 172 -13.13 -15.21 19.12
CA PHE A 172 -12.15 -15.44 20.18
C PHE A 172 -12.85 -15.80 21.48
N LEU A 173 -12.49 -16.96 22.02
CA LEU A 173 -12.97 -17.46 23.31
C LEU A 173 -11.87 -17.23 24.35
N ILE A 174 -12.07 -16.22 25.20
CA ILE A 174 -11.10 -15.75 26.18
C ILE A 174 -11.53 -16.28 27.56
N PRO A 175 -10.63 -16.87 28.36
CA PRO A 175 -10.99 -17.29 29.72
C PRO A 175 -11.49 -16.09 30.53
N ASP A 176 -12.61 -16.26 31.26
CA ASP A 176 -13.28 -15.18 31.98
C ASP A 176 -12.36 -14.44 32.98
N ASN A 177 -11.42 -15.17 33.58
CA ASN A 177 -10.43 -14.65 34.52
C ASN A 177 -9.14 -14.13 33.87
N TYR A 178 -9.05 -14.10 32.54
CA TYR A 178 -7.85 -13.64 31.84
C TYR A 178 -7.79 -12.12 31.78
N ALA A 179 -6.61 -11.56 32.08
CA ALA A 179 -6.31 -10.14 31.91
C ALA A 179 -4.88 -9.97 31.38
N GLY A 180 -4.68 -9.00 30.47
CA GLY A 180 -3.40 -8.69 29.87
C GLY A 180 -3.30 -9.01 28.37
N LYS A 181 -2.07 -9.12 27.88
CA LYS A 181 -1.75 -9.24 26.44
C LYS A 181 -1.92 -10.66 25.90
N ILE A 182 -2.83 -10.82 24.94
CA ILE A 182 -2.98 -12.01 24.11
C ILE A 182 -2.18 -11.82 22.82
N ARG A 183 -1.50 -12.88 22.37
CA ARG A 183 -0.88 -12.98 21.06
C ARG A 183 -1.34 -14.23 20.33
N ILE A 184 -1.74 -14.04 19.08
CA ILE A 184 -2.06 -15.12 18.16
C ILE A 184 -0.97 -15.18 17.10
N VAL A 185 -0.29 -16.30 17.00
CA VAL A 185 0.75 -16.58 16.00
C VAL A 185 0.15 -17.41 14.89
N TYR A 186 0.36 -16.98 13.64
CA TYR A 186 -0.23 -17.59 12.46
C TYR A 186 0.80 -18.35 11.62
N GLY A 187 0.34 -19.33 10.84
CA GLY A 187 1.13 -19.98 9.80
C GLY A 187 2.14 -21.02 10.28
N GLU A 188 2.07 -21.47 11.53
CA GLU A 188 2.96 -22.50 12.05
C GLU A 188 2.32 -23.89 11.90
N GLU A 189 2.97 -24.81 11.19
CA GLU A 189 2.46 -26.17 10.91
C GLU A 189 2.11 -26.98 12.17
N CYS A 190 2.81 -26.69 13.27
CA CYS A 190 2.59 -27.28 14.59
C CYS A 190 1.45 -26.65 15.38
N GLY A 191 0.88 -25.53 14.89
CA GLY A 191 -0.20 -24.82 15.55
C GLY A 191 -1.47 -25.65 15.62
N VAL A 192 -2.43 -25.20 16.41
CA VAL A 192 -3.76 -25.81 16.41
C VAL A 192 -4.48 -25.47 15.10
N ASN A 193 -5.27 -26.40 14.59
CA ASN A 193 -6.21 -26.08 13.52
C ASN A 193 -7.53 -25.66 14.18
N PRO A 194 -7.93 -24.38 14.10
CA PRO A 194 -9.11 -23.92 14.82
C PRO A 194 -10.39 -24.57 14.28
N LEU A 195 -11.37 -24.75 15.16
CA LEU A 195 -12.69 -25.27 14.78
C LEU A 195 -13.45 -24.23 13.96
N ILE A 196 -14.36 -24.67 13.10
CA ILE A 196 -15.26 -23.79 12.35
C ILE A 196 -16.68 -23.99 12.90
N GLU A 197 -17.26 -22.94 13.47
CA GLU A 197 -18.65 -22.91 13.94
C GLU A 197 -19.39 -21.81 13.18
N ASN A 198 -20.51 -22.13 12.54
CA ASN A 198 -21.34 -21.16 11.78
C ASN A 198 -20.56 -20.35 10.73
N GLY A 199 -19.56 -20.96 10.10
CA GLY A 199 -18.70 -20.29 9.11
C GLY A 199 -17.65 -19.34 9.71
N ARG A 200 -17.54 -19.29 11.04
CA ARG A 200 -16.51 -18.53 11.76
C ARG A 200 -15.46 -19.46 12.34
N ARG A 201 -14.22 -19.02 12.31
CA ARG A 201 -13.11 -19.71 12.96
C ARG A 201 -13.15 -19.43 14.45
N VAL A 202 -13.19 -20.48 15.27
CA VAL A 202 -13.25 -20.36 16.73
C VAL A 202 -11.88 -20.58 17.34
N LEU A 203 -11.33 -19.53 17.95
CA LEU A 203 -10.01 -19.50 18.55
C LEU A 203 -10.13 -19.52 20.08
N GLN A 204 -9.78 -20.66 20.69
CA GLN A 204 -9.72 -20.80 22.14
C GLN A 204 -8.39 -20.27 22.67
N ILE A 205 -8.44 -19.16 23.40
CA ILE A 205 -7.26 -18.52 23.95
C ILE A 205 -6.80 -19.27 25.21
N PRO A 206 -5.55 -19.77 25.26
CA PRO A 206 -5.04 -20.40 26.46
C PRO A 206 -4.81 -19.39 27.59
N ASN A 207 -4.79 -19.86 28.84
CA ASN A 207 -4.44 -19.03 30.02
C ASN A 207 -3.05 -18.38 29.94
N SER A 208 -2.17 -18.87 29.05
CA SER A 208 -0.86 -18.26 28.79
C SER A 208 -0.95 -16.94 28.02
N GLY A 209 -2.06 -16.69 27.32
CA GLY A 209 -2.22 -15.59 26.36
C GLY A 209 -1.56 -15.83 25.01
N LEU A 210 -0.84 -16.94 24.80
CA LEU A 210 -0.20 -17.26 23.52
C LEU A 210 -0.94 -18.41 22.83
N LEU A 211 -1.53 -18.12 21.68
CA LEU A 211 -2.15 -19.11 20.80
C LEU A 211 -1.35 -19.21 19.50
N ILE A 212 -1.00 -20.43 19.07
CA ILE A 212 -0.30 -20.68 17.81
C ILE A 212 -1.21 -21.51 16.91
N ILE A 213 -1.47 -21.05 15.70
CA ILE A 213 -2.41 -21.67 14.76
C ILE A 213 -1.76 -21.97 13.41
N LYS A 214 -2.26 -23.00 12.73
CA LYS A 214 -1.79 -23.38 11.38
C LYS A 214 -2.16 -22.41 10.27
N PRO A 215 -3.39 -21.86 10.21
CA PRO A 215 -3.76 -20.96 9.13
C PRO A 215 -2.84 -19.75 9.07
N LYS A 216 -2.44 -19.36 7.85
CA LYS A 216 -1.58 -18.21 7.60
C LYS A 216 -2.32 -16.90 7.91
N PHE A 217 -1.56 -15.89 8.31
CA PHE A 217 -2.06 -14.54 8.48
C PHE A 217 -2.58 -14.00 7.15
N LYS A 218 -3.76 -13.39 7.15
CA LYS A 218 -4.34 -12.68 6.01
C LYS A 218 -4.74 -11.29 6.44
N ALA A 219 -4.18 -10.27 5.78
CA ALA A 219 -4.58 -8.89 5.99
C ALA A 219 -5.89 -8.59 5.24
N GLY A 220 -6.71 -7.70 5.79
CA GLY A 220 -7.94 -7.26 5.15
C GLY A 220 -8.95 -6.68 6.13
N ILE A 221 -10.20 -6.58 5.69
CA ILE A 221 -11.30 -6.13 6.54
C ILE A 221 -11.60 -7.23 7.57
N ILE A 222 -11.33 -6.94 8.84
CA ILE A 222 -11.52 -7.88 9.94
C ILE A 222 -12.98 -7.97 10.37
N ASP A 223 -13.42 -9.18 10.69
CA ASP A 223 -14.70 -9.49 11.32
C ASP A 223 -14.40 -10.36 12.54
N HIS A 224 -14.30 -9.70 13.70
CA HIS A 224 -13.89 -10.33 14.97
C HIS A 224 -15.02 -10.22 15.99
N GLU A 225 -15.33 -11.35 16.62
CA GLU A 225 -16.20 -11.43 17.79
C GLU A 225 -15.40 -11.91 19.00
N TYR A 226 -15.68 -11.35 20.16
CA TYR A 226 -14.97 -11.68 21.39
C TYR A 226 -15.96 -12.14 22.46
N TYR A 227 -15.63 -13.24 23.12
CA TYR A 227 -16.42 -13.78 24.22
C TYR A 227 -15.51 -14.12 25.40
N PHE A 228 -15.97 -13.81 26.61
CA PHE A 228 -15.46 -14.40 27.83
C PHE A 228 -16.12 -15.75 28.07
N VAL A 229 -15.33 -16.74 28.46
CA VAL A 229 -15.77 -18.12 28.69
C VAL A 229 -15.48 -18.52 30.12
N ASP A 230 -16.53 -18.88 30.85
CA ASP A 230 -16.40 -19.35 32.24
C ASP A 230 -15.90 -20.81 32.30
N SER A 231 -15.67 -21.30 33.52
CA SER A 231 -15.23 -22.69 33.75
C SER A 231 -16.24 -23.75 33.30
N ASN A 232 -17.51 -23.38 33.12
CA ASN A 232 -18.59 -24.25 32.65
C ASN A 232 -18.76 -24.20 31.12
N GLY A 233 -18.01 -23.35 30.41
CA GLY A 233 -18.09 -23.16 28.96
C GLY A 233 -19.15 -22.14 28.51
N ASN A 234 -19.78 -21.40 29.42
CA ASN A 234 -20.76 -20.39 29.06
C ASN A 234 -20.06 -19.16 28.44
N ARG A 235 -20.60 -18.66 27.33
CA ARG A 235 -20.04 -17.53 26.56
C ARG A 235 -20.76 -16.23 26.93
N THR A 236 -20.01 -15.23 27.38
CA THR A 236 -20.50 -13.86 27.61
C THR A 236 -19.85 -12.93 26.61
N ILE A 237 -20.61 -12.07 25.92
CA ILE A 237 -20.07 -11.13 24.93
C ILE A 237 -19.05 -10.20 25.62
N ALA A 238 -17.85 -10.10 25.05
CA ALA A 238 -16.85 -9.15 25.48
C ALA A 238 -16.95 -7.86 24.65
N ASN A 239 -17.04 -6.72 25.33
CA ASN A 239 -17.08 -5.43 24.65
C ASN A 239 -15.77 -5.17 23.91
N ARG A 240 -15.87 -4.55 22.73
CA ARG A 240 -14.71 -4.09 21.98
C ARG A 240 -14.38 -2.67 22.40
N ASN A 241 -13.21 -2.48 23.00
CA ASN A 241 -12.76 -1.15 23.41
C ASN A 241 -12.03 -0.54 22.20
N ASN A 242 -12.68 0.46 21.58
CA ASN A 242 -12.18 1.10 20.36
C ASN A 242 -11.17 2.23 20.64
N GLY A 243 -10.88 2.54 21.90
CA GLY A 243 -9.99 3.63 22.29
C GLY A 243 -9.23 3.33 23.58
N TYR A 244 -8.20 4.13 23.84
CA TYR A 244 -7.41 4.07 25.07
C TYR A 244 -8.17 4.55 26.32
N GLU A 245 -9.27 5.28 26.13
CA GLU A 245 -10.02 5.92 27.23
C GLU A 245 -11.06 4.99 27.87
N ASP A 246 -11.57 3.99 27.13
CA ASP A 246 -12.54 3.03 27.69
C ASP A 246 -11.81 1.84 28.29
N GLN A 247 -11.62 1.89 29.61
CA GLN A 247 -11.02 0.83 30.41
C GLN A 247 -12.06 -0.12 31.01
N SER A 248 -13.32 -0.07 30.53
CA SER A 248 -14.31 -1.06 30.90
C SER A 248 -13.84 -2.46 30.49
N ARG A 249 -14.37 -3.47 31.18
CA ARG A 249 -14.02 -4.86 30.91
C ARG A 249 -14.29 -5.20 29.44
N GLY A 250 -13.24 -5.57 28.72
CA GLY A 250 -13.33 -5.71 27.27
C GLY A 250 -12.02 -6.09 26.60
N VAL A 251 -12.04 -6.14 25.28
CA VAL A 251 -10.91 -6.51 24.43
C VAL A 251 -10.55 -5.35 23.51
N GLN A 252 -9.28 -4.96 23.55
CA GLN A 252 -8.68 -3.95 22.70
C GLN A 252 -7.75 -4.62 21.68
N LEU A 253 -7.96 -4.34 20.39
CA LEU A 253 -7.02 -4.76 19.35
C LEU A 253 -5.78 -3.86 19.43
N SER A 254 -4.62 -4.45 19.72
CA SER A 254 -3.35 -3.71 19.83
C SER A 254 -2.69 -3.52 18.47
N GLY A 255 -2.75 -4.54 17.61
CA GLY A 255 -2.23 -4.48 16.25
C GLY A 255 -1.81 -5.85 15.73
N SER A 256 -1.38 -5.88 14.47
CA SER A 256 -0.77 -7.06 13.85
C SER A 256 0.64 -6.71 13.37
N GLY A 257 1.53 -7.70 13.33
CA GLY A 257 2.91 -7.47 12.94
C GLY A 257 3.64 -8.76 12.58
N SER A 258 4.96 -8.63 12.46
CA SER A 258 5.84 -9.76 12.27
C SER A 258 7.11 -9.61 13.12
N ILE A 259 7.58 -10.72 13.67
CA ILE A 259 8.91 -10.82 14.25
C ILE A 259 9.84 -11.31 13.15
N GLY A 260 10.86 -10.52 12.81
CA GLY A 260 11.82 -10.86 11.77
C GLY A 260 12.48 -12.23 11.98
N GLY A 261 12.55 -12.99 10.90
CA GLY A 261 13.23 -14.29 10.85
C GLY A 261 14.65 -14.15 10.30
N ALA A 262 15.50 -15.14 10.59
CA ALA A 262 16.88 -15.16 10.10
C ALA A 262 16.93 -15.23 8.55
N MET A 263 17.88 -14.52 7.97
CA MET A 263 18.17 -14.47 6.53
C MET A 263 19.52 -15.14 6.22
N PRO A 264 19.79 -15.55 4.95
CA PRO A 264 21.05 -16.20 4.57
C PRO A 264 22.30 -15.36 4.82
N ASP A 265 22.17 -14.03 4.79
CA ASP A 265 23.24 -13.06 5.07
C ASP A 265 23.50 -12.84 6.58
N GLY A 266 22.79 -13.58 7.45
CA GLY A 266 22.87 -13.45 8.90
C GLY A 266 22.02 -12.32 9.49
N SER A 267 21.34 -11.53 8.65
CA SER A 267 20.41 -10.49 9.09
C SER A 267 19.06 -11.07 9.53
N SER A 268 18.16 -10.19 9.98
CA SER A 268 16.77 -10.56 10.30
C SER A 268 15.80 -9.68 9.51
N SER A 269 14.81 -10.30 8.88
CA SER A 269 13.82 -9.61 8.06
C SER A 269 12.41 -10.14 8.31
N SER A 270 11.42 -9.25 8.25
CA SER A 270 10.00 -9.60 8.20
C SER A 270 9.62 -10.34 6.92
N GLU A 271 10.46 -10.26 5.88
CA GLU A 271 10.30 -10.98 4.61
C GLU A 271 10.92 -12.37 4.65
N SER A 272 11.62 -12.72 5.74
CA SER A 272 12.17 -14.06 5.91
C SER A 272 11.06 -15.11 5.90
N PRO A 273 11.26 -16.27 5.25
CA PRO A 273 10.31 -17.39 5.36
C PRO A 273 10.22 -17.93 6.80
N LEU A 274 11.13 -17.52 7.68
CA LEU A 274 11.13 -17.85 9.11
C LEU A 274 10.50 -16.76 9.98
N ALA A 275 10.00 -15.66 9.39
CA ALA A 275 9.31 -14.62 10.12
C ALA A 275 8.08 -15.18 10.84
N ILE A 276 7.74 -14.60 11.99
CA ILE A 276 6.60 -15.02 12.80
C ILE A 276 5.54 -13.94 12.69
N HIS A 277 4.42 -14.24 12.03
CA HIS A 277 3.31 -13.31 11.91
C HIS A 277 2.37 -13.44 13.09
N PHE A 278 1.93 -12.31 13.64
CA PHE A 278 1.09 -12.31 14.82
C PHE A 278 0.06 -11.17 14.86
N THR A 279 -0.97 -11.37 15.68
CA THR A 279 -1.93 -10.34 16.08
C THR A 279 -1.98 -10.28 17.61
N ASP A 280 -1.90 -9.07 18.14
CA ASP A 280 -1.94 -8.79 19.57
C ASP A 280 -3.27 -8.15 19.98
N PHE A 281 -3.80 -8.62 21.11
CA PHE A 281 -4.96 -8.05 21.78
C PHE A 281 -4.60 -7.76 23.23
N TYR A 282 -5.36 -6.86 23.84
CA TYR A 282 -5.28 -6.58 25.25
C TYR A 282 -6.64 -6.81 25.90
N VAL A 283 -6.66 -7.56 26.99
CA VAL A 283 -7.89 -7.84 27.75
C VAL A 283 -7.86 -7.04 29.04
N HIS A 284 -8.85 -6.16 29.19
CA HIS A 284 -9.05 -5.34 30.38
C HIS A 284 -10.04 -6.04 31.31
N SER A 285 -9.70 -6.14 32.60
CA SER A 285 -10.56 -6.76 33.62
C SER A 285 -11.65 -5.82 34.16
N GLY A 286 -11.63 -4.52 33.81
CA GLY A 286 -12.59 -3.52 34.27
C GLY A 286 -12.34 -2.95 35.68
N SER A 287 -11.34 -3.44 36.40
CA SER A 287 -10.80 -2.74 37.58
C SER A 287 -9.89 -1.61 37.09
N SER A 288 -10.11 -0.38 37.56
CA SER A 288 -9.43 0.88 37.17
C SER A 288 -7.91 0.95 37.43
N ASN A 289 -7.22 -0.19 37.47
CA ASN A 289 -5.78 -0.23 37.52
C ASN A 289 -5.29 0.03 36.09
N GLU A 290 -5.04 1.30 35.78
CA GLU A 290 -4.22 1.66 34.64
C GLU A 290 -2.96 0.79 34.67
N PHE A 291 -2.80 -0.08 33.67
CA PHE A 291 -1.54 -0.74 33.48
C PHE A 291 -0.50 0.34 33.28
N THR A 292 0.46 0.40 34.20
CA THR A 292 1.57 1.34 34.09
C THR A 292 2.34 1.03 32.80
N ASN A 293 2.96 2.04 32.18
CA ASN A 293 3.83 1.81 31.01
C ASN A 293 4.89 0.71 31.25
N LYS A 294 5.32 0.57 32.52
CA LYS A 294 6.23 -0.47 32.97
C LYS A 294 5.62 -1.88 32.86
N GLU A 295 4.36 -2.05 33.23
CA GLU A 295 3.64 -3.33 33.13
C GLU A 295 3.34 -3.71 31.68
N TYR A 296 2.93 -2.75 30.84
CA TYR A 296 2.79 -2.98 29.40
C TYR A 296 4.10 -3.48 28.78
N THR A 297 5.20 -2.78 29.07
CA THR A 297 6.54 -3.16 28.57
C THR A 297 6.96 -4.54 29.08
N ALA A 298 6.66 -4.86 30.34
CA ALA A 298 6.99 -6.16 30.92
C ALA A 298 6.18 -7.29 30.26
N GLN A 299 4.88 -7.08 30.03
CA GLN A 299 4.04 -8.04 29.32
C GLN A 299 4.48 -8.24 27.86
N GLU A 300 4.87 -7.16 27.17
CA GLU A 300 5.39 -7.23 25.81
C GLU A 300 6.68 -8.06 25.72
N LYS A 301 7.65 -7.78 26.61
CA LYS A 301 8.90 -8.57 26.68
C LYS A 301 8.62 -10.04 27.00
N ARG A 302 7.67 -10.31 27.90
CA ARG A 302 7.27 -11.67 28.27
C ARG A 302 6.66 -12.41 27.07
N ILE A 303 5.69 -11.81 26.40
CA ILE A 303 4.98 -12.47 25.28
C ILE A 303 5.93 -12.66 24.09
N ASP A 304 6.82 -11.71 23.81
CA ASP A 304 7.85 -11.82 22.76
C ASP A 304 8.81 -12.98 23.04
N SER A 305 9.31 -13.07 24.28
CA SER A 305 10.20 -14.15 24.71
C SER A 305 9.52 -15.51 24.63
N LEU A 306 8.27 -15.59 25.11
CA LEU A 306 7.47 -16.81 25.06
C LEU A 306 7.17 -17.24 23.61
N THR A 307 6.86 -16.28 22.74
CA THR A 307 6.60 -16.52 21.32
C THR A 307 7.81 -17.13 20.64
N ARG A 308 8.98 -16.48 20.76
CA ARG A 308 10.22 -16.95 20.14
C ARG A 308 10.63 -18.31 20.66
N ALA A 309 10.55 -18.53 21.98
CA ALA A 309 10.88 -19.80 22.60
C ALA A 309 9.95 -20.93 22.11
N SER A 310 8.63 -20.67 22.11
CA SER A 310 7.63 -21.66 21.70
C SER A 310 7.79 -22.03 20.23
N VAL A 311 7.82 -21.04 19.33
CA VAL A 311 7.97 -21.29 17.88
C VAL A 311 9.29 -21.99 17.57
N LYS A 312 10.39 -21.61 18.22
CA LYS A 312 11.70 -22.27 18.04
C LYS A 312 11.66 -23.74 18.48
N ASP A 313 11.08 -24.02 19.65
CA ASP A 313 10.96 -25.38 20.17
C ASP A 313 10.11 -26.25 19.23
N TYR A 314 8.98 -25.72 18.75
CA TYR A 314 8.13 -26.43 17.81
C TYR A 314 8.81 -26.73 16.47
N ARG A 315 9.42 -25.72 15.84
CA ARG A 315 10.14 -25.90 14.57
C ARG A 315 11.31 -26.88 14.71
N LYS A 316 11.95 -26.94 15.88
CA LYS A 316 12.99 -27.94 16.18
C LYS A 316 12.42 -29.35 16.23
N LYS A 317 11.30 -29.55 16.92
CA LYS A 317 10.61 -30.86 17.01
C LYS A 317 10.16 -31.36 15.64
N GLN A 318 9.66 -30.48 14.78
CA GLN A 318 9.25 -30.84 13.42
C GLN A 318 10.41 -31.34 12.55
N LYS A 319 11.61 -30.75 12.68
CA LYS A 319 12.81 -31.21 11.95
C LYS A 319 13.35 -32.56 12.43
N ALA A 320 12.92 -33.02 13.60
CA ALA A 320 13.37 -34.28 14.17
C ALA A 320 12.43 -35.46 13.85
N GLN A 321 11.28 -35.19 13.23
CA GLN A 321 10.33 -36.17 12.71
C GLN A 321 10.54 -36.37 11.21
#